data_AF-A0A2W1LQM8-F1
#
_entry.id   AF-A0A2W1LQM8-F1
#
_cell.length_a   1.000
_cell.length_b   1.000
_cell.length_c   1.000
_cell.angle_alpha   90.00
_cell.angle_beta   90.00
_cell.angle_gamma   90.00
#
_symmetry.space_group_name_H-M   'P 1'
#
loop_
_entity.id
_entity.type
_entity.pdbx_description
1 polymer ?
#
loop_
_entity_poly.entity_id
_entity_poly.type
_entity_poly.pdbx_seq_one_letter_code
_entity_poly.pdbx_strand_id
1 'polypeptide(L)'
;MMGFSLWKQLKKRLRMRKRPTWHLASIGGLAVLAGVLAAALPAQAAPRYEAEVRVAADRAAIQPKLEEKQPSVIEALRKNKQPLPVSMRRIYLCGEESQAVGLRTSSQIIGMLRSNPGWTAVMDPGGTVVIEERIDDLSPACKESAVFGISKDDYLSLFEGPPSRNQVLRTFYQLDVRFMESSLPEEQVRALHEGIRVTDREEFNSVLSSFSDYALPENREIQDLTY
;
A
#
# COMPACT_ATOMS: atom_id res chain seq x y z
N MET A 1 8.14 26.42 -7.99
CA MET A 1 6.94 27.09 -8.54
C MET A 1 6.39 26.25 -9.69
N MET A 2 5.36 25.46 -9.41
CA MET A 2 4.36 24.88 -10.34
C MET A 2 3.68 23.74 -9.58
N GLY A 3 2.35 23.75 -9.49
CA GLY A 3 1.59 22.69 -8.82
C GLY A 3 0.31 23.10 -8.09
N PHE A 4 -0.20 24.32 -8.25
CA PHE A 4 -1.53 24.70 -7.74
C PHE A 4 -2.45 25.08 -8.90
N SER A 5 -3.14 24.11 -9.49
CA SER A 5 -4.16 24.40 -10.50
C SER A 5 -5.41 23.52 -10.43
N LEU A 6 -5.35 22.32 -9.82
CA LEU A 6 -6.48 21.39 -9.88
C LEU A 6 -7.52 21.56 -8.76
N TRP A 7 -7.24 22.40 -7.76
CA TRP A 7 -8.15 22.70 -6.64
C TRP A 7 -9.48 23.35 -7.08
N LYS A 8 -9.53 24.00 -8.25
CA LYS A 8 -10.68 24.86 -8.61
C LYS A 8 -11.98 24.10 -8.94
N GLN A 9 -11.97 22.76 -9.04
CA GLN A 9 -13.19 22.01 -9.33
C GLN A 9 -13.84 21.32 -8.11
N LEU A 10 -13.16 21.24 -6.96
CA LEU A 10 -13.69 20.58 -5.76
C LEU A 10 -14.71 21.45 -4.97
N LYS A 11 -14.78 22.76 -5.27
CA LYS A 11 -15.59 23.75 -4.53
C LYS A 11 -17.11 23.71 -4.76
N LYS A 12 -17.65 22.78 -5.57
CA LYS A 12 -19.07 22.84 -5.99
C LYS A 12 -20.06 21.94 -5.23
N ARG A 13 -19.64 21.14 -4.24
CA ARG A 13 -20.59 20.21 -3.57
C ARG A 13 -20.65 20.19 -2.04
N LEU A 14 -19.85 20.96 -1.30
CA LEU A 14 -19.88 20.95 0.17
C LEU A 14 -20.66 22.09 0.83
N ARG A 15 -21.56 22.74 0.08
CA ARG A 15 -22.54 23.65 0.69
C ARG A 15 -23.82 22.87 0.92
N MET A 16 -23.97 22.30 2.12
CA MET A 16 -25.21 22.17 2.90
C MET A 16 -25.00 21.15 4.03
N ARG A 17 -24.79 21.65 5.25
CA ARG A 17 -25.66 21.44 6.43
C ARG A 17 -24.93 21.87 7.70
N LYS A 18 -25.19 23.12 8.10
CA LYS A 18 -24.94 23.59 9.47
C LYS A 18 -25.88 22.83 10.42
N ARG A 19 -25.37 22.35 11.56
CA ARG A 19 -25.71 22.94 12.88
C ARG A 19 -24.91 22.28 14.04
N PRO A 20 -24.64 23.05 15.11
CA PRO A 20 -23.70 22.73 16.18
C PRO A 20 -24.42 22.28 17.47
N THR A 21 -23.79 21.44 18.29
CA THR A 21 -24.09 21.39 19.73
C THR A 21 -22.85 20.98 20.53
N TRP A 22 -22.39 21.93 21.35
CA TRP A 22 -21.63 21.77 22.59
C TRP A 22 -22.07 20.54 23.39
N HIS A 23 -21.12 19.83 24.00
CA HIS A 23 -21.01 19.60 25.46
C HIS A 23 -19.63 18.98 25.76
N LEU A 24 -18.65 19.81 26.11
CA LEU A 24 -17.46 19.40 26.86
C LEU A 24 -17.58 20.03 28.24
N ALA A 25 -17.65 19.18 29.27
CA ALA A 25 -17.43 19.59 30.65
C ALA A 25 -16.86 18.42 31.45
N SER A 26 -15.95 18.78 32.35
CA SER A 26 -15.31 17.99 33.42
C SER A 26 -14.00 17.25 33.12
N ILE A 27 -12.94 18.06 33.27
CA ILE A 27 -11.61 17.73 33.80
C ILE A 27 -11.73 17.25 35.26
N GLY A 28 -10.86 16.34 35.71
CA GLY A 28 -10.42 16.36 37.12
C GLY A 28 -9.90 15.06 37.74
N GLY A 29 -8.57 15.03 37.96
CA GLY A 29 -7.89 14.37 39.09
C GLY A 29 -7.44 12.91 38.89
N LEU A 30 -6.36 12.41 39.49
CA LEU A 30 -5.29 12.98 40.32
C LEU A 30 -4.19 11.89 40.43
N ALA A 31 -2.97 12.31 40.70
CA ALA A 31 -1.74 11.52 40.87
C ALA A 31 -1.77 10.43 41.97
N VAL A 32 -0.79 9.50 41.96
CA VAL A 32 0.18 9.25 43.06
C VAL A 32 1.32 8.32 42.59
N LEU A 33 2.54 8.70 43.03
CA LEU A 33 3.86 8.07 42.90
C LEU A 33 4.12 6.96 43.93
N ALA A 34 4.97 5.98 43.57
CA ALA A 34 6.05 5.36 44.37
C ALA A 34 6.67 4.22 43.52
N GLY A 35 7.96 4.02 43.29
CA GLY A 35 9.18 4.49 43.93
C GLY A 35 9.85 3.36 44.71
N VAL A 36 10.74 2.56 44.10
CA VAL A 36 11.83 1.82 44.81
C VAL A 36 13.03 1.61 43.88
N LEU A 37 14.20 2.01 44.38
CA LEU A 37 15.55 1.84 43.84
C LEU A 37 16.10 0.41 44.00
N ALA A 38 16.92 -0.03 43.04
CA ALA A 38 18.18 -0.79 43.24
C ALA A 38 18.83 -1.01 41.86
N ALA A 39 20.13 -1.09 41.63
CA ALA A 39 21.37 -0.72 42.29
C ALA A 39 22.45 -0.96 41.21
N ALA A 40 23.41 -0.04 41.12
CA ALA A 40 24.78 -0.17 40.61
C ALA A 40 25.10 -1.15 39.46
N LEU A 41 25.67 -0.64 38.36
CA LEU A 41 26.89 -1.17 37.72
C LEU A 41 27.49 -0.09 36.77
N PRO A 42 28.82 -0.07 36.57
CA PRO A 42 29.57 1.14 36.28
C PRO A 42 29.64 1.52 34.80
N ALA A 43 29.81 2.82 34.59
CA ALA A 43 30.16 3.43 33.33
C ALA A 43 31.47 2.86 32.80
N GLN A 44 31.42 2.28 31.59
CA GLN A 44 32.58 1.99 30.79
C GLN A 44 32.43 2.68 29.44
N ALA A 45 33.41 3.54 29.18
CA ALA A 45 33.52 4.44 28.06
C ALA A 45 33.46 3.68 26.72
N ALA A 46 32.68 4.22 25.79
CA ALA A 46 32.63 3.75 24.41
C ALA A 46 33.98 4.02 23.71
N PRO A 47 34.57 3.01 23.03
CA PRO A 47 35.60 3.28 22.05
C PRO A 47 34.94 3.78 20.75
N ARG A 48 35.38 4.95 20.31
CA ARG A 48 35.21 5.48 18.96
C ARG A 48 35.89 4.50 18.00
N TYR A 49 35.13 3.73 17.24
CA TYR A 49 35.66 2.92 16.14
C TYR A 49 35.35 3.63 14.82
N GLU A 50 36.33 4.38 14.31
CA GLU A 50 36.43 4.65 12.89
C GLU A 50 36.92 3.35 12.23
N ALA A 51 36.07 2.73 11.42
CA ALA A 51 36.47 1.66 10.52
C ALA A 51 35.80 1.92 9.17
N GLU A 52 36.50 2.71 8.36
CA GLU A 52 36.30 2.76 6.92
C GLU A 52 36.50 1.35 6.35
N VAL A 53 35.43 0.72 5.87
CA VAL A 53 35.53 -0.44 4.98
C VAL A 53 35.00 -0.02 3.62
N ARG A 54 35.94 0.10 2.68
CA ARG A 54 35.70 0.19 1.25
C ARG A 54 34.82 -1.00 0.82
N VAL A 55 33.63 -0.73 0.31
CA VAL A 55 32.96 -1.61 -0.65
C VAL A 55 32.58 -0.79 -1.86
N ALA A 56 33.59 -0.50 -2.67
CA ALA A 56 33.38 -0.28 -4.10
C ALA A 56 33.51 -1.65 -4.78
N ALA A 57 32.41 -2.40 -4.83
CA ALA A 57 32.17 -3.50 -5.79
C ALA A 57 30.86 -4.23 -5.42
N ASP A 58 29.72 -3.57 -5.56
CA ASP A 58 28.43 -4.26 -5.81
C ASP A 58 27.42 -3.26 -6.40
N ARG A 59 27.89 -2.52 -7.41
CA ARG A 59 27.09 -1.54 -8.16
C ARG A 59 26.64 -2.07 -9.52
N ALA A 60 26.32 -3.37 -9.56
CA ALA A 60 25.86 -4.05 -10.76
C ALA A 60 24.85 -5.16 -10.46
N ALA A 61 23.86 -4.95 -9.60
CA ALA A 61 22.78 -5.93 -9.43
C ALA A 61 21.51 -5.41 -8.74
N ILE A 62 20.97 -4.25 -9.11
CA ILE A 62 19.54 -3.96 -8.82
C ILE A 62 18.90 -3.39 -10.07
N GLN A 63 18.73 -4.27 -11.05
CA GLN A 63 17.59 -4.18 -11.96
C GLN A 63 16.50 -5.05 -11.33
N PRO A 64 15.22 -4.63 -11.28
CA PRO A 64 14.16 -5.53 -10.87
C PRO A 64 14.11 -6.66 -11.91
N LYS A 65 14.59 -7.83 -11.50
CA LYS A 65 14.61 -9.07 -12.27
C LYS A 65 13.19 -9.58 -12.47
N LEU A 66 12.48 -9.01 -13.45
CA LEU A 66 11.11 -9.40 -13.79
C LEU A 66 11.04 -10.69 -14.64
N GLU A 67 12.16 -11.27 -15.07
CA GLU A 67 12.17 -12.27 -16.16
C GLU A 67 12.38 -13.75 -15.76
N GLU A 68 12.57 -14.12 -14.49
CA GLU A 68 13.03 -15.50 -14.16
C GLU A 68 12.01 -16.48 -13.55
N LYS A 69 10.75 -16.08 -13.26
CA LYS A 69 9.77 -17.02 -12.68
C LYS A 69 9.00 -17.87 -13.70
N GLN A 70 9.05 -17.53 -14.99
CA GLN A 70 8.28 -18.20 -16.04
C GLN A 70 8.85 -19.55 -16.55
N PRO A 71 10.18 -19.76 -16.68
CA PRO A 71 10.69 -20.97 -17.34
C PRO A 71 10.38 -22.26 -16.56
N SER A 72 10.36 -22.21 -15.23
CA SER A 72 10.08 -23.39 -14.39
C SER A 72 8.65 -23.91 -14.56
N VAL A 73 7.67 -23.01 -14.68
CA VAL A 73 6.26 -23.39 -14.84
C VAL A 73 5.99 -23.94 -16.23
N ILE A 74 6.53 -23.32 -17.28
CA ILE A 74 6.36 -23.82 -18.65
C ILE A 74 6.97 -25.22 -18.80
N GLU A 75 8.12 -25.48 -18.20
CA GLU A 75 8.74 -26.81 -18.18
C GLU A 75 7.89 -27.84 -17.43
N ALA A 76 7.36 -27.48 -16.26
CA ALA A 76 6.46 -28.34 -15.49
C ALA A 76 5.20 -28.69 -16.30
N LEU A 77 4.62 -27.70 -16.99
CA LEU A 77 3.46 -27.89 -17.86
C LEU A 77 3.77 -28.83 -19.03
N ARG A 78 4.93 -28.72 -19.67
CA ARG A 78 5.32 -29.61 -20.79
C ARG A 78 5.43 -31.07 -20.38
N LYS A 79 5.84 -31.34 -19.13
CA LYS A 79 5.93 -32.70 -18.58
C LYS A 79 4.57 -33.27 -18.19
N ASN A 80 3.60 -32.40 -17.88
CA ASN A 80 2.26 -32.82 -17.50
C ASN A 80 1.35 -32.99 -18.72
N LYS A 81 0.70 -34.14 -18.84
CA LYS A 81 -0.24 -34.46 -19.93
C LYS A 81 -1.72 -34.40 -19.50
N GLN A 82 -1.99 -34.27 -18.20
CA GLN A 82 -3.35 -34.22 -17.67
C GLN A 82 -3.86 -32.77 -17.67
N PRO A 83 -5.19 -32.56 -17.80
CA PRO A 83 -5.79 -31.25 -17.57
C PRO A 83 -5.52 -30.76 -16.14
N LEU A 84 -5.15 -29.49 -16.00
CA LEU A 84 -4.88 -28.83 -14.74
C LEU A 84 -5.94 -27.78 -14.45
N PRO A 85 -6.34 -27.57 -13.19
CA PRO A 85 -7.17 -26.43 -12.83
C PRO A 85 -6.38 -25.14 -13.02
N VAL A 86 -7.04 -24.13 -13.58
CA VAL A 86 -6.45 -22.82 -13.85
C VAL A 86 -7.30 -21.73 -13.19
N SER A 87 -6.62 -20.78 -12.55
CA SER A 87 -7.19 -19.52 -12.09
C SER A 87 -6.45 -18.34 -12.72
N MET A 88 -7.16 -17.22 -12.88
CA MET A 88 -6.62 -15.94 -13.32
C MET A 88 -6.67 -14.99 -12.14
N ARG A 89 -5.52 -14.42 -11.77
CA ARG A 89 -5.39 -13.39 -10.75
C ARG A 89 -4.99 -12.07 -11.40
N ARG A 90 -5.86 -11.07 -11.29
CA ARG A 90 -5.60 -9.69 -11.74
C ARG A 90 -5.15 -8.88 -10.54
N ILE A 91 -4.00 -8.23 -10.66
CA ILE A 91 -3.40 -7.42 -9.61
C ILE A 91 -3.47 -5.97 -10.05
N TYR A 92 -4.33 -5.20 -9.38
CA TYR A 92 -4.54 -3.76 -9.58
C TYR A 92 -3.76 -2.96 -8.53
N LEU A 93 -3.73 -1.64 -8.69
CA LEU A 93 -3.12 -0.75 -7.69
C LEU A 93 -3.82 -0.84 -6.33
N CYS A 94 -5.15 -0.98 -6.35
CA CYS A 94 -5.99 -1.00 -5.16
C CYS A 94 -6.15 -2.38 -4.50
N GLY A 95 -5.80 -3.48 -5.18
CA GLY A 95 -6.05 -4.84 -4.68
C GLY A 95 -5.94 -5.89 -5.76
N GLU A 96 -6.38 -7.12 -5.44
CA GLU A 96 -6.35 -8.25 -6.36
C GLU A 96 -7.73 -8.90 -6.53
N GLU A 97 -7.98 -9.43 -7.73
CA GLU A 97 -9.19 -10.17 -8.07
C GLU A 97 -8.80 -11.53 -8.63
N SER A 98 -9.47 -12.60 -8.18
CA SER A 98 -9.20 -13.96 -8.64
C SER A 98 -10.45 -14.59 -9.25
N GLN A 99 -10.28 -15.22 -10.42
CA GLN A 99 -11.34 -15.86 -11.17
C GLN A 99 -10.93 -17.27 -11.58
N ALA A 100 -11.79 -18.25 -11.30
CA ALA A 100 -11.60 -19.60 -11.82
C ALA A 100 -11.79 -19.63 -13.35
N VAL A 101 -10.78 -20.11 -14.07
CA VAL A 101 -10.83 -20.32 -15.53
C VAL A 101 -11.31 -21.75 -15.85
N GLY A 102 -11.05 -22.69 -14.93
CA GLY A 102 -11.43 -24.10 -15.02
C GLY A 102 -10.29 -24.99 -15.49
N LEU A 103 -10.61 -26.23 -15.86
CA LEU A 103 -9.61 -27.20 -16.33
C LEU A 103 -9.09 -26.84 -17.73
N ARG A 104 -7.77 -26.84 -17.91
CA ARG A 104 -7.10 -26.62 -19.20
C ARG A 104 -5.96 -27.60 -19.41
N THR A 105 -5.69 -27.94 -20.66
CA THR A 105 -4.51 -28.73 -21.01
C THR A 105 -3.25 -27.85 -20.92
N SER A 106 -2.09 -28.48 -20.73
CA SER A 106 -0.81 -27.79 -20.74
C SER A 106 -0.58 -26.98 -22.02
N SER A 107 -1.03 -27.47 -23.18
CA SER A 107 -0.94 -26.74 -24.45
C SER A 107 -1.79 -25.47 -24.48
N GLN A 108 -3.01 -25.51 -23.93
CA GLN A 108 -3.88 -24.35 -23.82
C GLN A 108 -3.29 -23.30 -22.88
N ILE A 109 -2.76 -23.73 -21.73
CA ILE A 109 -2.14 -22.83 -20.74
C ILE A 109 -0.91 -22.13 -21.35
N ILE A 110 -0.03 -22.88 -22.01
CA ILE A 110 1.15 -22.33 -22.69
C ILE A 110 0.71 -21.36 -23.81
N GLY A 111 -0.37 -21.68 -24.53
CA GLY A 111 -0.95 -20.79 -25.54
C GLY A 111 -1.39 -19.45 -24.94
N MET A 112 -2.12 -19.48 -23.81
CA MET A 112 -2.56 -18.26 -23.11
C MET A 112 -1.39 -17.36 -22.69
N LEU A 113 -0.33 -17.96 -22.13
CA LEU A 113 0.87 -17.23 -21.72
C LEU A 113 1.63 -16.64 -22.91
N ARG A 114 1.73 -17.36 -24.03
CA ARG A 114 2.39 -16.86 -25.25
C ARG A 114 1.61 -15.73 -25.91
N SER A 115 0.29 -15.79 -25.88
CA SER A 115 -0.57 -14.75 -26.45
C SER A 115 -0.58 -13.47 -25.61
N ASN A 116 -0.13 -13.52 -24.35
CA ASN A 116 -0.12 -12.39 -23.42
C ASN A 116 1.25 -12.28 -22.72
N PRO A 117 2.26 -11.66 -23.36
CA PRO A 117 3.62 -11.63 -22.84
C PRO A 117 3.80 -10.99 -21.45
N GLY A 118 2.86 -10.14 -21.03
CA GLY A 118 2.85 -9.53 -19.70
C GLY A 118 2.28 -10.42 -18.59
N TRP A 119 1.69 -11.57 -18.93
CA TRP A 119 1.18 -12.51 -17.94
C TRP A 119 2.29 -13.39 -17.40
N THR A 120 2.24 -13.67 -16.11
CA THR A 120 3.10 -14.67 -15.47
C THR A 120 2.26 -15.84 -14.99
N ALA A 121 2.91 -16.94 -14.63
CA ALA A 121 2.22 -18.07 -14.03
C ALA A 121 3.02 -18.64 -12.87
N VAL A 122 2.31 -19.12 -11.87
CA VAL A 122 2.84 -19.91 -10.77
C VAL A 122 1.97 -21.15 -10.59
N MET A 123 2.57 -22.25 -10.14
CA MET A 123 1.82 -23.42 -9.70
C MET A 123 1.70 -23.36 -8.18
N ASP A 124 0.48 -23.38 -7.66
CA ASP A 124 0.26 -23.41 -6.23
C ASP A 124 0.59 -24.81 -5.64
N PRO A 125 0.73 -24.95 -4.31
CA PRO A 125 0.97 -26.25 -3.69
C PRO A 125 -0.10 -27.32 -3.94
N GLY A 126 -1.30 -26.90 -4.35
CA GLY A 126 -2.42 -27.78 -4.71
C GLY A 126 -2.40 -28.27 -6.15
N GLY A 127 -1.44 -27.83 -6.97
CA GLY A 127 -1.33 -28.18 -8.38
C GLY A 127 -2.22 -27.33 -9.31
N THR A 128 -2.80 -26.23 -8.82
CA THR A 128 -3.51 -25.25 -9.63
C THR A 128 -2.52 -24.31 -10.29
N VAL A 129 -2.74 -24.03 -11.57
CA VAL A 129 -1.97 -23.01 -12.29
C VAL A 129 -2.64 -21.66 -12.09
N VAL A 130 -1.96 -20.75 -11.40
CA VAL A 130 -2.39 -19.37 -11.20
C VAL A 130 -1.69 -18.52 -12.25
N ILE A 131 -2.45 -17.99 -13.19
CA ILE A 131 -1.97 -17.00 -14.17
C ILE A 131 -2.16 -15.63 -13.54
N GLU A 132 -1.12 -14.80 -13.54
CA GLU A 132 -1.14 -13.45 -12.99
C GLU A 132 -1.03 -12.40 -14.09
N GLU A 133 -1.95 -11.44 -14.05
CA GLU A 133 -1.95 -10.23 -14.87
C GLU A 133 -1.79 -9.02 -13.94
N ARG A 134 -0.74 -8.22 -14.14
CA ARG A 134 -0.56 -6.94 -13.43
C ARG A 134 -1.14 -5.82 -14.26
N ILE A 135 -2.02 -5.03 -13.66
CA ILE A 135 -2.71 -3.92 -14.29
C ILE A 135 -2.31 -2.66 -13.53
N ASP A 136 -1.59 -1.76 -14.22
CA ASP A 136 -1.22 -0.44 -13.69
C ASP A 136 -2.43 0.51 -13.75
N ASP A 137 -3.51 0.16 -13.05
CA ASP A 137 -4.73 0.95 -12.91
C ASP A 137 -5.54 0.48 -11.69
N LEU A 138 -6.56 1.23 -11.32
CA LEU A 138 -7.58 0.83 -10.36
C LEU A 138 -8.55 -0.18 -10.98
N SER A 139 -9.02 -1.15 -10.19
CA SER A 139 -10.08 -2.04 -10.65
C SER A 139 -11.39 -1.27 -10.88
N PRO A 140 -12.30 -1.74 -11.75
CA PRO A 140 -13.58 -1.10 -11.97
C PRO A 140 -14.36 -0.83 -10.67
N ALA A 141 -14.34 -1.78 -9.73
CA ALA A 141 -14.96 -1.61 -8.41
C ALA A 141 -14.31 -0.49 -7.60
N CYS A 142 -12.97 -0.43 -7.57
CA CYS A 142 -12.25 0.65 -6.90
C CYS A 142 -12.56 2.02 -7.52
N LYS A 143 -12.71 2.08 -8.85
CA LYS A 143 -13.12 3.30 -9.56
C LYS A 143 -14.54 3.74 -9.25
N GLU A 144 -15.34 2.97 -8.53
CA GLU A 144 -16.69 3.38 -8.07
C GLU A 144 -16.69 3.89 -6.62
N SER A 145 -15.92 3.27 -5.73
CA SER A 145 -16.06 3.49 -4.28
C SER A 145 -14.77 3.80 -3.50
N ALA A 146 -13.58 3.63 -4.08
CA ALA A 146 -12.32 3.69 -3.33
C ALA A 146 -11.98 5.10 -2.80
N VAL A 147 -11.69 5.22 -1.51
CA VAL A 147 -11.24 6.49 -0.92
C VAL A 147 -9.97 6.26 -0.10
N PHE A 148 -9.03 7.19 -0.17
CA PHE A 148 -7.92 7.23 0.78
C PHE A 148 -8.38 7.83 2.10
N GLY A 149 -7.88 7.30 3.21
CA GLY A 149 -8.07 7.90 4.53
C GLY A 149 -7.06 7.38 5.54
N ILE A 150 -7.27 7.78 6.80
CA ILE A 150 -6.47 7.32 7.93
C ILE A 150 -7.22 6.19 8.63
N SER A 151 -6.54 5.07 8.87
CA SER A 151 -7.05 3.99 9.71
C SER A 151 -7.05 4.39 11.19
N LYS A 152 -7.59 3.51 12.05
CA LYS A 152 -7.56 3.74 13.51
C LYS A 152 -6.16 3.72 14.10
N ASP A 153 -5.22 3.08 13.41
CA ASP A 153 -3.83 2.91 13.83
C ASP A 153 -2.90 3.90 13.11
N ASP A 154 -3.45 5.01 12.62
CA ASP A 154 -2.75 6.09 11.92
C ASP A 154 -2.13 5.70 10.57
N TYR A 155 -2.59 4.61 9.94
CA TYR A 155 -2.11 4.23 8.61
C TYR A 155 -2.88 4.94 7.51
N LEU A 156 -2.15 5.52 6.56
CA LEU A 156 -2.71 5.84 5.25
C LEU A 156 -3.15 4.53 4.59
N SER A 157 -4.45 4.44 4.28
CA SER A 157 -5.07 3.25 3.70
C SER A 157 -6.09 3.65 2.64
N LEU A 158 -6.31 2.76 1.69
CA LEU A 158 -7.40 2.82 0.73
C LEU A 158 -8.58 2.00 1.27
N PHE A 159 -9.78 2.57 1.25
CA PHE A 159 -11.00 1.96 1.78
C PHE A 159 -12.05 1.80 0.69
N GLU A 160 -12.91 0.79 0.84
CA GLU A 160 -14.14 0.65 0.07
C GLU A 160 -15.24 1.53 0.69
N GLY A 161 -15.45 2.71 0.10
CA GLY A 161 -16.31 3.75 0.68
C GLY A 161 -15.70 4.44 1.90
N PRO A 162 -16.47 5.23 2.67
CA PRO A 162 -15.97 6.09 3.74
C PRO A 162 -15.08 5.37 4.77
N PRO A 163 -13.95 5.97 5.22
CA PRO A 163 -13.02 5.34 6.17
C PRO A 163 -13.69 4.91 7.49
N SER A 164 -14.77 5.59 7.89
CA SER A 164 -15.55 5.25 9.09
C SER A 164 -16.16 3.84 9.08
N ARG A 165 -16.34 3.22 7.90
CA ARG A 165 -16.81 1.83 7.77
C ARG A 165 -15.70 0.80 7.93
N ASN A 166 -14.43 1.22 7.93
CA ASN A 166 -13.26 0.37 8.14
C ASN A 166 -13.15 -0.84 7.19
N GLN A 167 -13.61 -0.69 5.94
CA GLN A 167 -13.44 -1.70 4.89
C GLN A 167 -12.15 -1.40 4.13
N VAL A 168 -11.02 -1.88 4.65
CA VAL A 168 -9.70 -1.61 4.07
C VAL A 168 -9.47 -2.47 2.83
N LEU A 169 -9.19 -1.82 1.70
CA LEU A 169 -8.73 -2.45 0.46
C LEU A 169 -7.22 -2.69 0.50
N ARG A 170 -6.46 -1.67 0.91
CA ARG A 170 -5.00 -1.72 0.98
C ARG A 170 -4.45 -0.74 2.01
N THR A 171 -3.46 -1.17 2.77
CA THR A 171 -2.71 -0.30 3.71
C THR A 171 -1.34 0.03 3.13
N PHE A 172 -0.90 1.27 3.31
CA PHE A 172 0.38 1.78 2.80
C PHE A 172 1.40 1.98 3.91
N TYR A 173 1.36 3.12 4.58
CA TYR A 173 2.34 3.50 5.60
C TYR A 173 1.66 4.26 6.74
N GLN A 174 2.27 4.21 7.92
CA GLN A 174 1.81 4.97 9.08
C GLN A 174 2.23 6.44 8.97
N LEU A 175 1.30 7.33 9.29
CA LEU A 175 1.46 8.78 9.29
C LEU A 175 1.86 9.27 10.69
N ASP A 176 2.73 10.27 10.76
CA ASP A 176 2.83 11.13 11.94
C ASP A 176 1.65 12.12 11.92
N VAL A 177 0.50 11.70 12.45
CA VAL A 177 -0.74 12.49 12.41
C VAL A 177 -0.55 13.84 13.09
N ARG A 178 0.20 13.91 14.19
CA ARG A 178 0.45 15.19 14.89
C ARG A 178 1.22 16.16 14.01
N PHE A 179 2.30 15.68 13.38
CA PHE A 179 3.09 16.50 12.47
C PHE A 179 2.27 16.92 11.24
N MET A 180 1.51 15.99 10.65
CA MET A 180 0.63 16.23 9.52
C MET A 180 -0.43 17.30 9.83
N GLU A 181 -1.16 17.17 10.94
CA GLU A 181 -2.21 18.11 11.36
C GLU A 181 -1.67 19.52 11.61
N SER A 182 -0.43 19.62 12.11
CA SER A 182 0.23 20.92 12.34
C SER A 182 0.77 21.57 11.05
N SER A 183 1.03 20.77 10.02
CA SER A 183 1.70 21.21 8.78
C SER A 183 0.71 21.44 7.63
N LEU A 184 -0.41 20.73 7.61
CA LEU A 184 -1.41 20.81 6.56
C LEU A 184 -2.55 21.77 6.90
N PRO A 185 -3.16 22.42 5.88
CA PRO A 185 -4.42 23.12 6.06
C PRO A 185 -5.51 22.18 6.58
N GLU A 186 -6.36 22.69 7.49
CA GLU A 186 -7.47 21.94 8.11
C GLU A 186 -8.39 21.26 7.07
N GLU A 187 -8.59 21.89 5.91
CA GLU A 187 -9.39 21.31 4.82
C GLU A 187 -8.79 20.01 4.27
N GLN A 188 -7.46 19.89 4.18
CA GLN A 188 -6.79 18.69 3.67
C GLN A 188 -6.81 17.57 4.71
N VAL A 189 -6.56 17.91 5.97
CA VAL A 189 -6.68 16.98 7.10
C VAL A 189 -8.09 16.42 7.16
N ARG A 190 -9.11 17.29 7.11
CA ARG A 190 -10.51 16.87 7.11
C ARG A 190 -10.86 16.00 5.90
N ALA A 191 -10.38 16.37 4.70
CA ALA A 191 -10.61 15.56 3.50
C ALA A 191 -10.04 14.14 3.65
N LEU A 192 -8.86 13.99 4.27
CA LEU A 192 -8.28 12.68 4.53
C LEU A 192 -9.08 11.88 5.56
N HIS A 193 -9.59 12.50 6.62
CA HIS A 193 -10.47 11.82 7.59
C HIS A 193 -11.85 11.44 7.00
N GLU A 194 -12.43 12.30 6.16
CA GLU A 194 -13.72 12.05 5.50
C GLU A 194 -13.59 11.02 4.36
N GLY A 195 -12.41 10.95 3.74
CA GLY A 195 -12.10 10.09 2.62
C GLY A 195 -11.87 10.88 1.33
N ILE A 196 -10.68 10.73 0.73
CA ILE A 196 -10.33 11.34 -0.57
C ILE A 196 -10.62 10.33 -1.68
N ARG A 197 -11.64 10.61 -2.50
CA ARG A 197 -12.03 9.75 -3.63
C ARG A 197 -10.99 9.76 -4.74
N VAL A 198 -10.71 8.59 -5.32
CA VAL A 198 -9.79 8.42 -6.46
C VAL A 198 -10.44 7.59 -7.58
N THR A 199 -10.43 8.11 -8.80
CA THR A 199 -11.13 7.52 -9.95
C THR A 199 -10.20 6.99 -11.02
N ASP A 200 -8.94 7.40 -11.00
CA ASP A 200 -7.90 6.96 -11.89
C ASP A 200 -6.55 6.81 -11.16
N ARG A 201 -5.57 6.32 -11.92
CA ARG A 201 -4.22 6.08 -11.43
C ARG A 201 -3.50 7.38 -11.06
N GLU A 202 -3.72 8.45 -11.82
CA GLU A 202 -3.08 9.74 -11.60
C GLU A 202 -3.51 10.35 -10.25
N GLU A 203 -4.81 10.34 -9.94
CA GLU A 203 -5.36 10.73 -8.65
C GLU A 203 -4.83 9.84 -7.52
N PHE A 204 -4.81 8.52 -7.73
CA PHE A 204 -4.27 7.56 -6.77
C PHE A 204 -2.81 7.88 -6.40
N ASN A 205 -1.94 8.04 -7.40
CA ASN A 205 -0.53 8.36 -7.21
C ASN A 205 -0.34 9.76 -6.60
N SER A 206 -1.18 10.72 -6.99
CA SER A 206 -1.14 12.07 -6.43
C SER A 206 -1.41 12.06 -4.94
N VAL A 207 -2.44 11.34 -4.48
CA VAL A 207 -2.77 11.26 -3.05
C VAL A 207 -1.66 10.55 -2.30
N LEU A 208 -1.22 9.39 -2.78
CA LEU A 208 -0.16 8.61 -2.14
C LEU A 208 1.15 9.42 -1.97
N SER A 209 1.50 10.24 -2.96
CA SER A 209 2.69 11.10 -2.90
C SER A 209 2.47 12.34 -2.04
N SER A 210 1.26 12.90 -2.00
CA SER A 210 0.97 14.12 -1.22
C SER A 210 1.14 13.90 0.28
N PHE A 211 0.92 12.68 0.76
CA PHE A 211 1.02 12.35 2.18
C PHE A 211 2.33 11.64 2.58
N SER A 212 3.23 11.36 1.62
CA SER A 212 4.46 10.60 1.91
C SER A 212 5.43 11.35 2.80
N ASP A 213 5.45 12.67 2.73
CA ASP A 213 6.28 13.54 3.57
C ASP A 213 5.93 13.45 5.07
N TYR A 214 4.73 12.93 5.38
CA TYR A 214 4.26 12.72 6.76
C TYR A 214 4.37 11.27 7.21
N ALA A 215 4.97 10.38 6.41
CA ALA A 215 5.20 9.00 6.80
C ALA A 215 6.22 8.93 7.95
N LEU A 216 5.96 8.06 8.94
CA LEU A 216 6.95 7.81 9.99
C LEU A 216 8.27 7.28 9.39
N PRO A 217 9.44 7.64 9.94
CA PRO A 217 10.73 7.25 9.40
C PRO A 217 10.92 5.74 9.24
N GLU A 218 10.33 4.95 10.14
CA GLU A 218 10.36 3.48 10.12
C GLU A 218 9.68 2.88 8.87
N ASN A 219 8.88 3.66 8.14
CA ASN A 219 8.17 3.23 6.93
C ASN A 219 8.88 3.64 5.62
N ARG A 220 9.96 4.44 5.68
CA ARG A 220 10.61 4.97 4.47
C ARG A 220 11.36 3.92 3.65
N GLU A 221 11.73 2.78 4.24
CA GLU A 221 12.37 1.67 3.51
C GLU A 221 11.40 0.87 2.62
N ILE A 222 10.08 1.03 2.80
CA ILE A 222 9.07 0.25 2.05
C ILE A 222 8.66 0.94 0.73
N GLN A 223 8.85 2.26 0.61
CA GLN A 223 8.43 3.03 -0.57
C GLN A 223 9.35 2.84 -1.79
N ASP A 224 10.63 2.54 -1.59
CA ASP A 224 11.60 2.37 -2.69
C ASP A 224 11.57 1.00 -3.39
N LEU A 225 10.73 0.07 -2.93
CA LEU A 225 10.67 -1.30 -3.47
C LEU A 225 9.50 -1.57 -4.43
N THR A 226 8.61 -0.60 -4.69
CA THR A 226 7.41 -0.87 -5.49
C THR A 226 6.91 0.31 -6.35
N TYR A 227 7.79 0.91 -7.15
CA TYR A 227 7.39 1.71 -8.32
C TYR A 227 8.31 1.44 -9.51
#